data_AF-A0A1P8FAH1-F1
#
_entry.id   AF-A0A1P8FAH1-F1
#
_cell.length_a   1.000
_cell.length_b   1.000
_cell.length_c   1.000
_cell.angle_alpha   90.00
_cell.angle_beta   90.00
_cell.angle_gamma   90.00
#
_symmetry.space_group_name_H-M   'P 1'
#
loop_
_entity.id
_entity.type
_entity.pdbx_description
1 polymer ?
#
loop_
_entity_poly.entity_id
_entity_poly.type
_entity_poly.pdbx_seq_one_letter_code
_entity_poly.pdbx_strand_id
1 'polypeptide(L)'
;MKRTVKSFFGMALASALGGYAFAILGALIGSKIIDWNSYGGFGGLVGAIAGMILGYAIGVIFGILVFSKAFRYRGSIWLAGLGAILGMVLILGLAEPLNLNSNSNVMLWSLVVLTALFAAWGFHLKKV
;
A
#
# COMPACT_ATOMS: atom_id res chain seq x y z
N MET A 1 -6.02 9.94 20.98
CA MET A 1 -5.82 8.51 21.32
C MET A 1 -4.38 8.30 21.80
N LYS A 2 -4.13 7.49 22.84
CA LYS A 2 -2.75 7.15 23.28
C LYS A 2 -2.10 6.19 22.27
N ARG A 3 -0.76 6.27 22.12
CA ARG A 3 0.00 5.31 21.31
C ARG A 3 -0.08 3.94 21.95
N THR A 4 -0.93 3.07 21.41
CA THR A 4 -1.17 1.72 21.92
C THR A 4 -1.08 0.72 20.79
N VAL A 5 -0.89 -0.56 21.14
CA VAL A 5 -0.91 -1.65 20.16
C VAL A 5 -2.22 -1.65 19.36
N LYS A 6 -3.35 -1.36 20.02
CA LYS A 6 -4.66 -1.25 19.38
C LYS A 6 -4.72 -0.15 18.31
N SER A 7 -4.16 1.04 18.59
CA SER A 7 -4.13 2.13 17.61
C SER A 7 -3.23 1.82 16.42
N PHE A 8 -2.14 1.08 16.64
CA PHE A 8 -1.25 0.63 15.58
C PHE A 8 -1.97 -0.33 14.62
N PHE A 9 -2.61 -1.37 15.14
CA PHE A 9 -3.39 -2.31 14.32
C PHE A 9 -4.58 -1.64 13.64
N GLY A 10 -5.30 -0.75 14.33
CA GLY A 10 -6.39 0.01 13.73
C GLY A 10 -5.91 0.88 12.56
N MET A 11 -4.74 1.50 12.68
CA MET A 11 -4.13 2.28 11.61
C MET A 11 -3.65 1.42 10.45
N ALA A 12 -3.03 0.27 10.73
CA ALA A 12 -2.60 -0.68 9.69
C ALA A 12 -3.80 -1.27 8.93
N LEU A 13 -4.92 -1.53 9.62
CA LEU A 13 -6.15 -1.96 8.96
C LEU A 13 -6.73 -0.84 8.09
N ALA A 14 -6.82 0.38 8.61
CA ALA A 14 -7.29 1.53 7.85
C ALA A 14 -6.42 1.83 6.63
N SER A 15 -5.10 1.66 6.76
CA SER A 15 -4.16 1.82 5.65
C SER A 15 -4.32 0.71 4.62
N ALA A 16 -4.45 -0.55 5.02
CA ALA A 16 -4.70 -1.65 4.10
C ALA A 16 -6.01 -1.49 3.32
N LEU A 17 -7.09 -1.06 4.00
CA LEU A 17 -8.39 -0.80 3.36
C LEU A 17 -8.33 0.40 2.41
N GLY A 18 -7.69 1.49 2.81
CA GLY A 18 -7.43 2.65 1.94
C GLY A 18 -6.60 2.25 0.73
N GLY A 19 -5.56 1.45 0.94
CA GLY A 19 -4.73 0.85 -0.10
C GLY A 19 -5.56 0.05 -1.08
N TYR A 20 -6.38 -0.87 -0.61
CA TYR A 20 -7.22 -1.72 -1.46
C TYR A 20 -8.19 -0.89 -2.32
N ALA A 21 -8.86 0.12 -1.75
CA ALA A 21 -9.76 0.99 -2.50
C ALA A 21 -9.05 1.73 -3.63
N PHE A 22 -7.85 2.29 -3.36
CA PHE A 22 -7.07 2.98 -4.38
C PHE A 22 -6.35 2.03 -5.33
N ALA A 23 -6.08 0.79 -4.94
CA ALA A 23 -5.52 -0.23 -5.83
C ALA A 23 -6.51 -0.56 -6.95
N ILE A 24 -7.80 -0.66 -6.64
CA ILE A 24 -8.87 -0.84 -7.65
C ILE A 24 -8.89 0.36 -8.60
N LEU A 25 -8.93 1.58 -8.07
CA LEU A 25 -8.93 2.80 -8.89
C LEU A 25 -7.66 2.90 -9.74
N GLY A 26 -6.50 2.62 -9.16
CA GLY A 26 -5.21 2.63 -9.82
C GLY A 26 -5.14 1.61 -10.95
N ALA A 27 -5.67 0.40 -10.74
CA ALA A 27 -5.74 -0.61 -11.80
C ALA A 27 -6.57 -0.14 -12.99
N LEU A 28 -7.75 0.43 -12.75
CA LEU A 28 -8.64 0.94 -13.80
C LEU A 28 -8.04 2.12 -14.55
N ILE A 29 -7.40 3.05 -13.83
CA ILE A 29 -6.73 4.21 -14.43
C ILE A 29 -5.50 3.74 -15.22
N GLY A 30 -4.68 2.87 -14.64
CA GLY A 30 -3.46 2.36 -15.26
C GLY A 30 -3.73 1.55 -16.52
N SER A 31 -4.75 0.68 -16.51
CA SER A 31 -5.13 -0.07 -17.71
C SER A 31 -5.57 0.87 -18.83
N LYS A 32 -6.34 1.92 -18.51
CA LYS A 32 -6.84 2.89 -19.47
C LYS A 32 -5.76 3.80 -20.05
N ILE A 33 -4.76 4.18 -19.24
CA ILE A 33 -3.65 5.04 -19.69
C ILE A 33 -2.77 4.31 -20.70
N ILE A 34 -2.49 3.03 -20.46
CA ILE A 34 -1.58 2.26 -21.32
C ILE A 34 -2.29 1.70 -22.55
N ASP A 35 -3.53 1.24 -22.40
CA ASP A 35 -4.30 0.63 -23.48
C ASP A 35 -5.49 1.50 -23.85
N TRP A 36 -5.19 2.59 -24.57
CA TRP A 36 -6.16 3.65 -24.91
C TRP A 36 -7.34 3.17 -25.76
N ASN A 37 -7.14 2.09 -26.53
CA ASN A 37 -8.10 1.60 -27.54
C ASN A 37 -8.70 0.22 -27.25
N SER A 38 -8.27 -0.48 -26.20
CA SER A 38 -8.85 -1.77 -25.82
C SER A 38 -8.72 -1.99 -24.31
N TYR A 39 -9.84 -2.22 -23.62
CA TYR A 39 -9.82 -2.65 -22.21
C TYR A 39 -9.34 -4.13 -22.05
N GLY A 40 -8.56 -4.64 -23.00
CA GLY A 40 -8.18 -6.04 -23.11
C GLY A 40 -6.96 -6.21 -24.01
N GLY A 41 -5.85 -6.64 -23.41
CA GLY A 41 -4.56 -6.79 -24.05
C GLY A 41 -3.44 -6.90 -23.01
N PHE A 42 -2.24 -7.30 -23.43
CA PHE A 42 -1.07 -7.35 -22.53
C PHE A 42 -0.72 -5.96 -21.98
N GLY A 43 -0.89 -4.90 -22.79
CA GLY A 43 -0.71 -3.51 -22.36
C GLY A 43 -1.67 -3.12 -21.23
N GLY A 44 -2.96 -3.42 -21.38
CA GLY A 44 -3.96 -3.20 -20.34
C GLY A 44 -3.66 -3.96 -19.04
N LEU A 45 -3.18 -5.19 -19.13
CA LEU A 45 -2.78 -5.99 -17.95
C LEU A 45 -1.58 -5.35 -17.22
N VAL A 46 -0.53 -4.99 -17.96
CA VAL A 46 0.67 -4.34 -17.38
C VAL A 46 0.27 -3.01 -16.73
N GLY A 47 -0.57 -2.22 -17.40
CA GLY A 47 -1.12 -0.98 -16.86
C GLY A 47 -1.94 -1.18 -15.60
N ALA A 48 -2.79 -2.22 -15.57
CA ALA A 48 -3.57 -2.57 -14.39
C ALA A 48 -2.68 -2.94 -13.20
N ILE A 49 -1.65 -3.77 -13.41
CA ILE A 49 -0.74 -4.20 -12.33
C ILE A 49 0.08 -3.01 -11.81
N ALA A 50 0.69 -2.23 -12.71
CA ALA A 50 1.47 -1.06 -12.32
C ALA A 50 0.60 -0.02 -11.59
N GLY A 51 -0.59 0.26 -12.13
CA GLY A 51 -1.56 1.15 -11.52
C GLY A 51 -2.05 0.65 -10.16
N MET A 52 -2.26 -0.66 -10.00
CA MET A 52 -2.65 -1.28 -8.73
C MET A 52 -1.57 -1.09 -7.67
N ILE A 53 -0.30 -1.34 -7.99
CA ILE A 53 0.81 -1.22 -7.04
C ILE A 53 0.96 0.24 -6.57
N LEU A 54 0.96 1.20 -7.51
CA LEU A 54 1.06 2.62 -7.18
C LEU A 54 -0.18 3.13 -6.43
N GLY A 55 -1.36 2.74 -6.91
CA GLY A 55 -2.64 3.07 -6.27
C GLY A 55 -2.69 2.55 -4.84
N TYR A 56 -2.25 1.31 -4.60
CA TYR A 56 -2.17 0.74 -3.26
C TYR A 56 -1.29 1.58 -2.33
N ALA A 57 -0.09 1.96 -2.77
CA ALA A 57 0.81 2.79 -1.98
C ALA A 57 0.19 4.14 -1.58
N ILE A 58 -0.45 4.81 -2.53
CA ILE A 58 -1.15 6.09 -2.30
C ILE A 58 -2.31 5.88 -1.32
N GLY A 59 -3.10 4.83 -1.52
CA GLY A 59 -4.24 4.49 -0.66
C GLY A 59 -3.82 4.15 0.76
N VAL A 60 -2.68 3.49 0.96
CA VAL A 60 -2.10 3.20 2.29
C VAL A 60 -1.82 4.50 3.03
N ILE A 61 -1.14 5.44 2.38
CA ILE A 61 -0.85 6.76 2.97
C ILE A 61 -2.16 7.50 3.25
N PHE A 62 -3.13 7.45 2.34
CA PHE A 62 -4.44 8.06 2.51
C PHE A 62 -5.22 7.46 3.69
N GLY A 63 -5.21 6.14 3.86
CA GLY A 63 -5.86 5.47 4.99
C GLY A 63 -5.25 5.90 6.33
N ILE A 64 -3.91 6.04 6.39
CA ILE A 64 -3.23 6.60 7.57
C ILE A 64 -3.63 8.05 7.81
N LEU A 65 -3.69 8.86 6.75
CA LEU A 65 -4.12 10.26 6.83
C LEU A 65 -5.54 10.38 7.41
N VAL A 66 -6.49 9.63 6.86
CA VAL A 66 -7.89 9.61 7.33
C VAL A 66 -7.96 9.16 8.78
N PHE A 67 -7.30 8.04 9.13
CA PHE A 67 -7.28 7.55 10.51
C PHE A 67 -6.65 8.58 11.47
N SER A 68 -5.53 9.18 11.09
CA SER A 68 -4.83 10.17 11.91
C SER A 68 -5.68 11.41 12.16
N LYS A 69 -6.43 11.88 11.15
CA LYS A 69 -7.33 13.02 11.25
C LYS A 69 -8.56 12.70 12.08
N ALA A 70 -9.19 11.53 11.86
CA ALA A 70 -10.38 11.09 12.59
C ALA A 70 -10.11 10.94 14.10
N PHE A 71 -8.96 10.36 14.48
CA PHE A 71 -8.61 10.09 15.87
C PHE A 71 -7.67 11.14 16.50
N ARG A 72 -7.42 12.26 15.79
CA ARG A 72 -6.51 13.36 16.16
C ARG A 72 -5.14 12.85 16.62
N TYR A 73 -4.60 11.88 15.89
CA TYR A 73 -3.39 11.17 16.24
C TYR A 73 -2.18 11.80 15.56
N ARG A 74 -1.14 12.13 16.34
CA ARG A 74 0.05 12.84 15.84
C ARG A 74 1.16 11.87 15.43
N GLY A 75 1.70 12.07 14.24
CA GLY A 75 2.84 11.33 13.69
C GLY A 75 3.37 11.99 12.42
N SER A 76 4.17 11.27 11.64
CA SER A 76 4.72 11.78 10.37
C SER A 76 4.15 11.04 9.18
N ILE A 77 3.39 11.75 8.34
CA ILE A 77 2.89 11.22 7.07
C ILE A 77 4.06 10.93 6.12
N TRP A 78 5.10 11.75 6.15
CA TRP A 78 6.31 11.53 5.36
C TRP A 78 7.02 10.22 5.70
N LEU A 79 7.16 9.91 6.99
CA LEU A 79 7.75 8.64 7.41
C LEU A 79 6.81 7.46 7.12
N ALA A 80 5.49 7.68 7.12
CA ALA A 80 4.53 6.66 6.69
C ALA A 80 4.70 6.33 5.20
N GLY A 81 4.90 7.35 4.36
CA GLY A 81 5.19 7.16 2.93
C GLY A 81 6.51 6.41 2.70
N LEU A 82 7.57 6.78 3.42
CA LEU A 82 8.84 6.03 3.36
C LEU A 82 8.66 4.57 3.82
N GLY A 83 7.89 4.34 4.89
CA GLY A 83 7.55 3.00 5.33
C GLY A 83 6.79 2.19 4.27
N ALA A 84 5.81 2.80 3.60
CA ALA A 84 5.07 2.15 2.51
C ALA A 84 6.00 1.74 1.35
N ILE A 85 6.88 2.66 0.93
CA ILE A 85 7.87 2.41 -0.13
C ILE A 85 8.81 1.26 0.28
N LEU A 86 9.35 1.31 1.50
CA LEU A 86 10.22 0.26 2.02
C LEU A 86 9.53 -1.10 2.05
N GLY A 87 8.26 -1.18 2.49
CA GLY A 87 7.51 -2.43 2.49
C GLY A 87 7.32 -3.02 1.08
N MET A 88 7.05 -2.17 0.08
CA MET A 88 6.94 -2.63 -1.31
C MET A 88 8.29 -3.10 -1.86
N VAL A 89 9.34 -2.28 -1.72
CA VAL A 89 10.69 -2.60 -2.22
C VAL A 89 11.21 -3.88 -1.57
N LEU A 90 10.94 -4.08 -0.28
CA LEU A 90 11.35 -5.27 0.45
C LEU A 90 10.67 -6.54 -0.11
N ILE A 91 9.36 -6.53 -0.34
CA ILE A 91 8.69 -7.71 -0.92
C ILE A 91 9.09 -7.96 -2.37
N LEU A 92 9.19 -6.91 -3.19
CA LEU A 92 9.60 -7.06 -4.58
C LEU A 92 11.05 -7.54 -4.69
N GLY A 93 11.95 -7.02 -3.85
CA GLY A 93 13.36 -7.46 -3.82
C GLY A 93 13.55 -8.86 -3.24
N LEU A 94 12.69 -9.28 -2.32
CA LEU A 94 12.69 -10.64 -1.77
C LEU A 94 11.87 -11.63 -2.62
N ALA A 95 11.23 -11.18 -3.70
CA ALA A 95 10.35 -12.02 -4.50
C ALA A 95 11.09 -13.22 -5.11
N GLU A 96 12.30 -13.01 -5.61
CA GLU A 96 13.15 -14.07 -6.17
C GLU A 96 13.92 -14.84 -5.09
N PRO A 97 14.65 -14.22 -4.13
CA PRO A 97 15.41 -14.94 -3.12
C PRO A 97 14.57 -15.90 -2.26
N LEU A 98 13.32 -15.52 -1.96
CA LEU A 98 12.39 -16.34 -1.19
C LEU A 98 11.43 -17.16 -2.06
N ASN A 99 11.62 -17.14 -3.39
CA ASN A 99 10.75 -17.82 -4.35
C ASN A 99 9.25 -17.49 -4.16
N LEU A 100 8.93 -16.24 -3.74
CA LEU A 100 7.55 -15.79 -3.51
C LEU A 100 6.77 -15.68 -4.83
N ASN A 101 7.46 -15.42 -5.92
CA ASN A 101 6.89 -15.39 -7.26
C ASN A 101 6.27 -16.74 -7.69
N SER A 102 6.66 -17.87 -7.06
CA SER A 102 6.03 -19.18 -7.29
C SER A 102 4.58 -19.25 -6.79
N ASN A 103 4.18 -18.39 -5.85
CA ASN A 103 2.83 -18.32 -5.33
C ASN A 103 2.34 -16.87 -5.30
N SER A 104 1.60 -16.48 -6.34
CA SER A 104 1.10 -15.12 -6.52
C SER A 104 0.23 -14.64 -5.37
N ASN A 105 -0.53 -15.54 -4.71
CA ASN A 105 -1.35 -15.17 -3.56
C ASN A 105 -0.47 -14.78 -2.36
N VAL A 106 0.55 -15.58 -2.05
CA VAL A 106 1.46 -15.27 -0.94
C VAL A 106 2.22 -13.99 -1.23
N MET A 107 2.71 -13.79 -2.45
CA MET A 107 3.39 -12.55 -2.86
C MET A 107 2.49 -11.32 -2.68
N LEU A 108 1.25 -11.39 -3.19
CA LEU A 108 0.28 -10.30 -3.11
C LEU A 108 -0.07 -9.95 -1.66
N TRP A 109 -0.44 -10.95 -0.84
CA TRP A 109 -0.80 -10.72 0.55
C TRP A 109 0.38 -10.23 1.39
N SER A 110 1.60 -10.71 1.09
CA SER A 110 2.82 -10.23 1.76
C SER A 110 3.08 -8.76 1.43
N LEU A 111 2.92 -8.36 0.16
CA LEU A 111 3.03 -6.97 -0.26
C LEU A 111 2.01 -6.10 0.47
N VAL A 112 0.73 -6.48 0.45
CA VAL A 112 -0.36 -5.74 1.11
C VAL A 112 -0.09 -5.59 2.61
N VAL A 113 0.16 -6.70 3.31
CA VAL A 113 0.32 -6.67 4.77
C VAL A 113 1.57 -5.91 5.19
N LEU A 114 2.73 -6.20 4.59
CA LEU A 114 3.98 -5.55 5.01
C LEU A 114 4.02 -4.08 4.65
N THR A 115 3.53 -3.68 3.47
CA THR A 115 3.44 -2.26 3.11
C THR A 115 2.56 -1.48 4.10
N ALA A 116 1.39 -2.03 4.48
CA ALA A 116 0.52 -1.41 5.47
C ALA A 116 1.17 -1.31 6.86
N LEU A 117 1.83 -2.38 7.32
CA LEU A 117 2.51 -2.43 8.62
C LEU A 117 3.72 -1.50 8.67
N PHE A 118 4.56 -1.48 7.64
CA PHE A 118 5.73 -0.59 7.58
C PHE A 118 5.30 0.87 7.47
N ALA A 119 4.24 1.18 6.74
CA ALA A 119 3.69 2.53 6.69
C ALA A 119 3.15 2.98 8.06
N ALA A 120 2.38 2.11 8.73
CA ALA A 120 1.92 2.38 10.09
C ALA A 120 3.10 2.56 11.05
N TRP A 121 4.14 1.72 10.95
CA TRP A 121 5.36 1.83 11.74
C TRP A 121 6.08 3.15 11.50
N GLY A 122 6.31 3.50 10.23
CA GLY A 122 6.92 4.76 9.82
C GLY A 122 6.18 5.97 10.41
N PHE A 123 4.85 5.97 10.37
CA PHE A 123 4.04 7.03 10.97
C PHE A 123 4.36 7.25 12.47
N HIS A 124 4.61 6.17 13.20
CA HIS A 124 4.87 6.17 14.65
C HIS A 124 6.32 6.54 15.01
N LEU A 125 7.28 6.49 14.06
CA LEU A 125 8.68 6.82 14.33
C LEU A 125 8.91 8.28 14.70
N LYS A 126 8.02 9.21 14.32
CA LYS A 126 8.12 10.60 14.77
C LYS A 126 7.89 10.66 16.28
N LYS A 127 8.94 10.97 17.03
CA LYS A 127 8.84 11.37 18.44
C LYS A 127 8.07 12.70 18.50
N VAL A 128 6.98 12.73 19.27
CA VAL A 128 6.21 13.93 19.58
C VAL A 128 6.85 14.59 20.79
#